data_AF-A0A9R1D8N4-F1
#
_entry.id   AF-A0A9R1D8N4-F1
#
_cell.length_a   1.000
_cell.length_b   1.000
_cell.length_c   1.000
_cell.angle_alpha   90.00
_cell.angle_beta   90.00
_cell.angle_gamma   90.00
#
_symmetry.space_group_name_H-M   'P 1'
#
loop_
_entity.id
_entity.type
_entity.pdbx_description
1 polymer ?
#
loop_
_entity_poly.entity_id
_entity_poly.type
_entity_poly.pdbx_seq_one_letter_code
_entity_poly.pdbx_strand_id
1 'polypeptide(L)'
;MEQGVTEGGEPKNVAAVVADILTKECPSSTFLQNVGLESSSKKKFNRSAAALDARVQELEYMLEKERRVAELMREGLVEVKKKSEETEAARAAEYQLLLQRVEATDARFARLMDLFEGKIV
;
A
#
# COMPACT_ATOMS: atom_id res chain seq x y z
N MET A 1 -5.64 -12.07 -73.58
CA MET A 1 -4.39 -12.52 -72.95
C MET A 1 -3.72 -11.29 -72.37
N GLU A 2 -3.37 -11.42 -71.10
CA GLU A 2 -2.37 -10.68 -70.32
C GLU A 2 -2.61 -9.19 -70.01
N GLN A 3 -2.80 -8.97 -68.71
CA GLN A 3 -2.84 -7.70 -68.01
C GLN A 3 -1.49 -6.99 -68.09
N GLY A 4 -1.53 -5.68 -68.33
CA GLY A 4 -0.35 -4.83 -68.28
C GLY A 4 0.25 -4.80 -66.87
N VAL A 5 1.49 -5.25 -66.77
CA VAL A 5 2.36 -5.03 -65.62
C VAL A 5 2.91 -3.61 -65.72
N THR A 6 2.49 -2.72 -64.84
CA THR A 6 3.20 -1.44 -64.62
C THR A 6 4.22 -1.65 -63.50
N GLU A 7 5.48 -1.83 -63.90
CA GLU A 7 6.65 -1.64 -63.04
C GLU A 7 6.78 -0.17 -62.60
N GLY A 8 7.30 0.04 -61.39
CA GLY A 8 7.96 1.31 -61.01
C GLY A 8 7.20 2.19 -60.02
N GLY A 9 7.25 1.84 -58.73
CA GLY A 9 6.95 2.75 -57.62
C GLY A 9 7.92 2.50 -56.47
N GLU A 10 8.21 3.55 -55.67
CA GLU A 10 9.04 3.50 -54.45
C GLU A 10 8.77 2.20 -53.65
N PRO A 11 9.80 1.51 -53.12
CA PRO A 11 9.59 0.27 -52.39
C PRO A 11 8.64 0.54 -51.22
N LYS A 12 7.39 0.09 -51.36
CA LYS A 12 6.38 0.20 -50.32
C LYS A 12 6.97 -0.46 -49.06
N ASN A 13 7.01 0.29 -47.96
CA ASN A 13 7.40 -0.24 -46.66
C ASN A 13 6.64 -1.55 -46.41
N VAL A 14 7.33 -2.60 -45.96
CA VAL A 14 6.74 -3.93 -45.70
C VAL A 14 5.45 -3.81 -44.85
N ALA A 15 5.42 -2.91 -43.88
CA ALA A 15 4.23 -2.65 -43.07
C ALA A 15 3.05 -2.10 -43.90
N ALA A 16 3.32 -1.23 -44.89
CA ALA A 16 2.29 -0.70 -45.80
C ALA A 16 1.77 -1.78 -46.76
N VAL A 17 2.63 -2.68 -47.23
CA VAL A 17 2.22 -3.83 -48.05
C VAL A 17 1.32 -4.78 -47.26
N VAL A 18 1.72 -5.11 -46.03
CA VAL A 18 0.90 -5.96 -45.13
C VAL A 18 -0.42 -5.27 -44.79
N ALA A 19 -0.44 -3.94 -44.60
CA ALA A 19 -1.67 -3.18 -44.41
C ALA A 19 -2.59 -3.26 -45.63
N ASP A 20 -2.07 -3.06 -46.85
CA ASP A 20 -2.84 -3.17 -48.10
C ASP A 20 -3.44 -4.58 -48.27
N ILE A 21 -2.71 -5.64 -47.92
CA ILE A 21 -3.19 -7.03 -48.01
C ILE A 21 -4.28 -7.28 -46.96
N LEU A 22 -4.03 -6.91 -45.70
CA LEU A 22 -5.00 -7.14 -44.63
C LEU A 22 -6.28 -6.35 -44.86
N THR A 23 -6.20 -5.13 -45.35
CA THR A 23 -7.41 -4.33 -45.66
C THR A 23 -8.25 -4.90 -46.80
N LYS A 24 -7.64 -5.63 -47.74
CA LYS A 24 -8.34 -6.25 -48.89
C LYS A 24 -8.85 -7.65 -48.58
N GLU A 25 -8.00 -8.49 -47.99
CA GLU A 25 -8.26 -9.93 -47.82
C GLU A 25 -8.85 -10.27 -46.45
N CYS A 26 -8.56 -9.47 -45.42
CA CYS A 26 -9.05 -9.72 -44.07
C CYS A 26 -9.29 -8.41 -43.29
N PRO A 27 -10.33 -7.62 -43.65
CA PRO A 27 -10.55 -6.28 -43.11
C PRO A 27 -10.74 -6.22 -41.58
N SER A 28 -11.10 -7.36 -40.97
CA SER A 28 -11.24 -7.52 -39.52
C SER A 28 -9.95 -7.91 -38.80
N SER A 29 -8.83 -8.07 -39.52
CA SER A 29 -7.54 -8.46 -38.94
C SER A 29 -6.98 -7.38 -38.02
N THR A 30 -6.71 -7.75 -36.77
CA THR A 30 -6.03 -6.90 -35.77
C THR A 30 -4.51 -7.10 -35.77
N PHE A 31 -3.95 -7.81 -36.75
CA PHE A 31 -2.53 -8.20 -36.77
C PHE A 31 -1.60 -7.01 -36.59
N LEU A 32 -1.73 -5.95 -37.41
CA LEU A 32 -0.87 -4.76 -37.33
C LEU A 32 -1.00 -4.00 -36.01
N GLN A 33 -2.19 -3.99 -35.42
CA GLN A 33 -2.44 -3.41 -34.11
C GLN A 33 -1.72 -4.21 -33.02
N ASN A 34 -1.80 -5.54 -33.07
CA ASN A 34 -1.17 -6.43 -32.08
C ASN A 34 0.37 -6.37 -32.14
N VAL A 35 0.94 -6.26 -33.34
CA VAL A 35 2.39 -6.16 -33.53
C VAL A 35 2.92 -4.73 -33.45
N GLY A 36 2.07 -3.74 -33.15
CA GLY A 36 2.45 -2.34 -32.99
C GLY A 36 2.91 -1.65 -34.27
N LEU A 37 2.56 -2.20 -35.43
CA LEU A 37 2.92 -1.68 -36.76
C LEU A 37 1.77 -0.94 -37.45
N GLU A 38 0.58 -0.91 -36.84
CA GLU A 38 -0.49 -0.01 -37.26
C GLU A 38 0.07 1.41 -37.25
N SER A 39 -0.06 2.13 -38.38
CA SER A 39 0.32 3.54 -38.46
C SER A 39 -0.57 4.27 -37.47
N SER A 40 -0.05 4.46 -36.25
CA SER A 40 -0.74 5.13 -35.17
C SER A 40 -1.18 6.49 -35.71
N SER A 41 -2.47 6.63 -36.02
CA SER A 41 -3.08 7.94 -36.15
C SER A 41 -3.04 8.51 -34.74
N LYS A 42 -1.91 9.14 -34.41
CA LYS A 42 -1.51 9.76 -33.15
C LYS A 42 -2.69 9.84 -32.19
N LYS A 43 -2.91 8.79 -31.38
CA LYS A 43 -3.81 8.91 -30.24
C LYS A 43 -3.07 9.79 -29.25
N LYS A 44 -3.25 11.10 -29.42
CA LYS A 44 -2.57 12.17 -28.71
C LYS A 44 -2.67 11.90 -27.22
N PHE A 45 -1.58 11.42 -26.62
CA PHE A 45 -1.33 11.53 -25.19
C PHE A 45 -0.98 13.00 -24.85
N ASN A 46 -1.72 13.95 -25.42
CA ASN A 46 -1.45 15.38 -25.27
C ASN A 46 -2.26 15.89 -24.08
N ARG A 47 -1.85 15.55 -22.86
CA ARG A 47 -2.14 16.46 -21.75
C ARG A 47 -1.25 17.69 -21.95
N SER A 48 -1.85 18.88 -21.94
CA SER A 48 -1.08 20.12 -21.98
C SER A 48 -0.14 20.17 -20.77
N ALA A 49 1.01 20.83 -20.90
CA ALA A 49 1.93 21.05 -19.78
C ALA A 49 1.19 21.65 -18.56
N ALA A 50 0.30 22.61 -18.81
CA ALA A 50 -0.55 23.21 -17.78
C ALA A 50 -1.47 22.19 -17.06
N ALA A 51 -2.02 21.20 -17.77
CA ALA A 51 -2.83 20.15 -17.15
C ALA A 51 -1.98 19.15 -16.34
N LEU A 52 -0.71 18.98 -16.70
CA LEU A 52 0.24 18.20 -15.92
C LEU A 52 0.64 18.95 -14.64
N ASP A 53 0.97 20.23 -14.76
CA ASP A 53 1.37 21.09 -13.64
C ASP A 53 0.25 21.22 -12.60
N ALA A 54 -0.99 21.41 -13.04
CA ALA A 54 -2.16 21.45 -12.14
C ALA A 54 -2.31 20.14 -11.35
N ARG A 55 -2.08 18.99 -12.00
CA ARG A 55 -2.15 17.68 -11.34
C ARG A 55 -1.00 17.48 -10.36
N VAL A 56 0.20 17.98 -10.67
CA VAL A 56 1.34 17.93 -9.74
C VAL A 56 1.02 18.74 -8.49
N GLN A 57 0.51 19.96 -8.63
CA GLN A 57 0.11 20.79 -7.50
C GLN A 57 -0.99 20.14 -6.64
N GLU A 58 -1.99 19.52 -7.26
CA GLU A 58 -3.03 18.79 -6.56
C GLU A 58 -2.45 17.62 -5.74
N LEU A 59 -1.54 16.84 -6.33
CA LEU A 59 -0.89 15.72 -5.67
C LEU A 59 0.02 16.17 -4.51
N GLU A 60 0.75 17.27 -4.69
CA GLU A 60 1.58 17.85 -3.63
C GLU A 60 0.73 18.35 -2.46
N TYR A 61 -0.41 18.98 -2.74
CA TYR A 61 -1.36 19.40 -1.71
C TYR A 61 -1.94 18.20 -0.95
N MET A 62 -2.34 17.15 -1.65
CA MET A 62 -2.83 15.92 -1.03
C MET A 62 -1.76 15.25 -0.17
N LEU A 63 -0.52 15.17 -0.66
CA LEU A 63 0.60 14.59 0.06
C LEU A 63 0.87 15.36 1.36
N GLU A 64 0.87 16.68 1.31
CA GLU A 64 1.08 17.52 2.49
C GLU A 64 -0.05 17.35 3.51
N LYS A 65 -1.30 17.23 3.05
CA LYS A 65 -2.45 16.94 3.93
C LYS A 65 -2.30 15.57 4.59
N GLU A 66 -1.91 14.54 3.84
CA GLU A 66 -1.68 13.19 4.37
C GLU A 66 -0.52 13.16 5.37
N ARG A 67 0.57 13.87 5.10
CA ARG A 67 1.71 13.98 6.03
C ARG A 67 1.28 14.54 7.38
N ARG A 68 0.49 15.61 7.40
CA ARG A 68 -0.02 16.20 8.64
C ARG A 68 -0.91 15.23 9.42
N VAL A 69 -1.78 14.50 8.72
CA VAL A 69 -2.63 13.48 9.36
C VAL A 69 -1.76 12.35 9.94
N ALA A 70 -0.75 11.89 9.20
CA ALA A 70 0.16 10.85 9.66
C ALA A 70 0.98 11.31 10.89
N GLU A 71 1.41 12.58 10.93
CA GLU A 71 2.11 13.16 12.08
C GLU A 71 1.20 13.20 13.31
N LEU A 72 -0.04 13.67 13.18
CA LEU A 72 -1.02 13.68 14.28
C LEU A 72 -1.31 12.25 14.78
N MET A 73 -1.45 11.27 13.88
CA MET A 73 -1.62 9.88 14.27
C MET A 73 -0.41 9.34 15.02
N ARG A 74 0.81 9.68 14.59
CA ARG A 74 2.04 9.27 15.25
C ARG A 74 2.14 9.87 16.66
N GLU A 75 1.81 11.16 16.81
CA GLU A 75 1.76 11.83 18.11
C GLU A 75 0.73 11.18 19.04
N GLY A 76 -0.48 10.90 18.53
CA GLY A 76 -1.52 10.19 19.27
C GLY A 76 -1.07 8.79 19.71
N LEU A 77 -0.37 8.05 18.86
CA LEU A 77 0.18 6.73 19.22
C LEU A 77 1.25 6.82 20.31
N VAL A 78 2.12 7.84 20.27
CA VAL A 78 3.12 8.09 21.32
C VAL A 78 2.44 8.39 22.66
N GLU A 79 1.41 9.23 22.66
CA GLU A 79 0.66 9.57 23.87
C GLU A 79 -0.06 8.34 24.45
N VAL A 80 -0.73 7.56 23.61
CA VAL A 80 -1.42 6.32 24.03
C VAL A 80 -0.41 5.31 24.58
N LYS A 81 0.74 5.13 23.91
CA LYS A 81 1.80 4.24 24.39
C LYS A 81 2.28 4.66 25.78
N LYS A 82 2.58 5.94 25.97
CA LYS A 82 3.01 6.47 27.27
C LYS A 82 1.98 6.22 28.36
N LYS A 83 0.70 6.55 28.10
CA LYS A 83 -0.38 6.29 29.06
C LYS A 83 -0.52 4.79 29.37
N SER A 84 -0.40 3.93 28.37
CA SER A 84 -0.44 2.48 28.56
C SER A 84 0.69 2.01 29.47
N GLU A 85 1.93 2.46 29.23
CA GLU A 85 3.09 2.12 30.06
C GLU A 85 2.92 2.60 31.51
N GLU A 86 2.43 3.82 31.72
CA GLU A 86 2.13 4.36 33.05
C GLU A 86 1.05 3.55 33.76
N THR A 87 -0.04 3.19 33.07
CA THR A 87 -1.12 2.38 33.66
C THR A 87 -0.67 0.97 33.99
N GLU A 88 0.17 0.35 33.17
CA GLU A 88 0.70 -0.98 33.42
C GLU A 88 1.69 -0.97 34.58
N ALA A 89 2.53 0.07 34.69
CA ALA A 89 3.42 0.25 35.82
C ALA A 89 2.64 0.41 37.14
N ALA A 90 1.57 1.20 37.14
CA ALA A 90 0.70 1.35 38.31
C ALA A 90 0.04 0.01 38.71
N ARG A 91 -0.50 -0.71 37.72
CA ARG A 91 -1.09 -2.04 37.94
C ARG A 91 -0.08 -3.04 38.49
N ALA A 92 1.15 -3.06 37.97
CA ALA A 92 2.19 -3.94 38.45
C ALA A 92 2.56 -3.66 39.92
N ALA A 93 2.63 -2.38 40.32
CA ALA A 93 2.86 -1.99 41.70
C ALA A 93 1.72 -2.42 42.63
N GLU A 94 0.47 -2.25 42.21
CA GLU A 94 -0.71 -2.72 42.96
C GLU A 94 -0.70 -4.25 43.12
N TYR A 95 -0.34 -4.99 42.07
CA TYR A 95 -0.26 -6.44 42.11
C TYR A 95 0.84 -6.93 43.06
N GLN A 96 2.02 -6.28 43.05
CA GLN A 96 3.09 -6.59 44.01
C GLN A 96 2.65 -6.33 45.46
N LEU A 97 1.95 -5.22 45.71
CA LEU A 97 1.42 -4.93 47.05
C LEU A 97 0.40 -5.99 47.49
N LEU A 98 -0.44 -6.47 46.57
CA LEU A 98 -1.40 -7.53 46.86
C LEU A 98 -0.70 -8.85 47.21
N LEU A 99 0.33 -9.24 46.45
CA LEU A 99 1.13 -10.43 46.74
C LEU A 99 1.74 -10.36 48.14
N GLN A 100 2.36 -9.24 48.50
CA GLN A 100 2.92 -9.04 49.84
C GLN A 100 1.85 -9.16 50.94
N ARG A 101 0.64 -8.65 50.69
CA ARG A 101 -0.47 -8.77 51.64
C ARG A 101 -0.95 -10.20 51.80
N VAL A 102 -1.00 -10.98 50.71
CA VAL A 102 -1.35 -12.39 50.74
C VAL A 102 -0.29 -13.16 51.52
N GLU A 103 0.99 -13.02 51.16
CA GLU A 103 2.11 -13.66 51.88
C GLU A 103 2.12 -13.31 53.37
N ALA A 104 1.92 -12.05 53.73
CA ALA A 104 1.84 -11.63 55.12
C ALA A 104 0.63 -12.22 55.85
N THR A 105 -0.46 -12.48 55.14
CA THR A 105 -1.67 -13.07 55.68
C THR A 105 -1.49 -14.58 55.86
N ASP A 106 -0.92 -15.27 54.87
CA ASP A 106 -0.59 -16.68 54.94
C ASP A 106 0.42 -16.97 56.06
N ALA A 107 1.46 -16.13 56.19
CA ALA A 107 2.43 -16.25 57.29
C ALA A 107 1.77 -16.04 58.67
N ARG A 108 0.75 -15.18 58.76
CA ARG A 108 -0.03 -15.00 60.00
C ARG A 108 -0.87 -16.25 60.31
N PHE A 109 -1.51 -16.84 59.30
CA PHE A 109 -2.25 -18.08 59.47
C PHE A 109 -1.35 -19.26 59.84
N ALA A 110 -0.19 -19.40 59.19
CA ALA A 110 0.78 -20.44 59.53
C ALA A 110 1.21 -20.37 60.99
N ARG A 111 1.58 -19.18 61.48
CA ARG A 111 1.92 -18.97 62.90
C ARG A 111 0.78 -19.31 63.85
N LEU A 112 -0.46 -18.98 63.48
CA LEU A 112 -1.63 -19.31 64.29
C LEU A 112 -1.83 -20.83 64.37
N MET A 113 -1.65 -21.54 63.26
CA MET A 113 -1.73 -23.00 63.23
C MET A 113 -0.62 -23.65 64.06
N ASP A 114 0.62 -23.15 63.96
CA ASP A 114 1.72 -23.65 64.77
C ASP A 114 1.47 -23.48 66.28
N LEU A 115 0.78 -22.41 66.70
CA LEU A 115 0.37 -22.21 68.08
C LEU A 115 -0.68 -23.24 68.53
N PHE A 116 -1.68 -23.53 67.69
CA PHE A 116 -2.70 -24.56 67.98
C PHE A 116 -2.10 -25.97 68.03
N GLU A 117 -1.09 -26.24 67.22
CA GLU A 117 -0.38 -27.51 67.17
C GLU A 117 0.69 -27.64 68.28
N GLY A 118 0.87 -26.61 69.10
CA GLY A 118 1.85 -26.61 70.20
C GLY A 118 3.31 -26.60 69.73
N LYS A 119 3.56 -26.19 68.48
CA LYS A 119 4.89 -26.14 67.86
C LYS A 119 5.68 -24.88 68.22
N ILE A 120 5.00 -23.85 68.74
CA ILE A 120 5.62 -22.61 69.23
C ILE A 120 5.43 -22.56 70.75
N VAL A 121 6.54 -22.55 71.50
CA VAL A 121 6.65 -22.35 72.96
C VAL A 121 7.31 -21.01 73.23
#